data_AF-A0A2M8T8D4-F1
#
_entry.id   AF-A0A2M8T8D4-F1
#
_cell.length_a   1.000
_cell.length_b   1.000
_cell.length_c   1.000
_cell.angle_alpha   90.00
_cell.angle_beta   90.00
_cell.angle_gamma   90.00
#
_symmetry.space_group_name_H-M   'P 1'
#
loop_
_entity.id
_entity.type
_entity.pdbx_description
1 polymer ?
#
loop_
_entity_poly.entity_id
_entity_poly.type
_entity_poly.pdbx_seq_one_letter_code
_entity_poly.pdbx_strand_id
1 'polypeptide(L)'
;MKKIISILMILVLTPAILVGCKPKIKADESAKILSNFIVKNDTSEISKLGDTKSSLYTSTNTQKNKFKKEFKDEIKKSIGIGVDDTTADELYNSYYKALKRVNITTSIVSENDETAEVKVKTNYIDVKQIILNSISDTMDENLDNENDFSDKDAICKKYINSIIDQLNKAKPSRKSKENTFKFVVKDHVWVPQDEHKYVDGVIDLAQGGLAADLSKLKMAPDKSAEMWFNFFVKSDDSGSSKILMNFTGKDFTDKLDKMKEKAFSKGIKSSASDITISDDDCSKIYSAYKNAIKNINVTTETTSKTDDTALVNVKTNYIDVESISQKAASEAISDVQAMNLTDENQAKNEAIKSFINHLENDLNTAKPGAETKEQSFNFDSSNGIWVPENGYDFGNQSETMISGQ
;
A
#
# COMPACT_ATOMS: atom_id res chain seq x y z
N MET A 1 18.00 -53.44 -17.11
CA MET A 1 17.22 -54.56 -17.68
C MET A 1 16.36 -55.13 -16.58
N LYS A 2 15.04 -54.90 -16.66
CA LYS A 2 14.00 -55.95 -16.88
C LYS A 2 13.88 -56.89 -15.66
N LYS A 3 12.91 -56.64 -14.78
CA LYS A 3 11.49 -57.07 -14.83
C LYS A 3 11.31 -58.46 -14.19
N ILE A 4 10.14 -58.63 -13.59
CA ILE A 4 9.48 -59.88 -13.15
C ILE A 4 9.79 -60.24 -11.69
N ILE A 5 9.03 -59.67 -10.74
CA ILE A 5 8.10 -60.40 -9.86
C ILE A 5 6.98 -59.42 -9.47
N SER A 6 6.02 -59.24 -10.39
CA SER A 6 4.81 -58.40 -10.22
C SER A 6 3.53 -59.22 -10.36
N ILE A 7 3.60 -60.55 -10.18
CA ILE A 7 2.48 -61.46 -10.45
C ILE A 7 2.49 -62.53 -9.37
N LEU A 8 2.07 -62.20 -8.14
CA LEU A 8 1.74 -63.20 -7.11
C LEU A 8 1.04 -62.62 -5.85
N MET A 9 0.21 -61.59 -6.01
CA MET A 9 -0.77 -61.19 -5.00
C MET A 9 -2.07 -60.70 -5.64
N ILE A 10 -2.59 -61.52 -6.56
CA ILE A 10 -4.02 -61.53 -6.86
C ILE A 10 -4.50 -62.90 -6.39
N LEU A 11 -4.99 -62.97 -5.16
CA LEU A 11 -6.20 -63.73 -4.84
C LEU A 11 -6.71 -63.34 -3.43
N VAL A 12 -8.01 -63.08 -3.38
CA VAL A 12 -8.86 -62.89 -2.19
C VAL A 12 -8.80 -61.50 -1.53
N LEU A 13 -9.18 -60.48 -2.29
CA LEU A 13 -10.11 -59.48 -1.76
C LEU A 13 -11.42 -59.70 -2.51
N THR A 14 -12.36 -60.36 -1.83
CA THR A 14 -13.79 -60.21 -2.12
C THR A 14 -14.08 -58.74 -2.43
N PRO A 15 -14.92 -58.40 -3.43
CA PRO A 15 -15.56 -57.11 -3.41
C PRO A 15 -16.49 -57.14 -2.19
N ALA A 16 -15.94 -56.82 -1.02
CA ALA A 16 -16.66 -55.91 -0.17
C ALA A 16 -16.87 -54.71 -1.08
N ILE A 17 -18.04 -54.69 -1.71
CA ILE A 17 -18.75 -53.45 -1.93
C ILE A 17 -18.80 -52.87 -0.50
N LEU A 18 -17.72 -52.18 -0.12
CA LEU A 18 -17.82 -51.09 0.81
C LEU A 18 -18.87 -50.24 0.13
N VAL A 19 -20.10 -50.42 0.59
CA VAL A 19 -21.17 -49.44 0.47
C VAL A 19 -20.59 -48.26 1.25
N GLY A 20 -19.63 -47.58 0.60
CA GLY A 20 -18.89 -46.49 1.18
C GLY A 20 -19.93 -45.43 1.37
N CYS A 21 -20.26 -45.15 2.63
CA CYS A 21 -21.21 -44.12 2.99
C CYS A 21 -20.86 -42.86 2.19
N LYS A 22 -21.71 -42.52 1.22
CA LYS A 22 -21.58 -41.29 0.46
C LYS A 22 -21.54 -40.12 1.44
N PRO A 23 -20.79 -39.04 1.13
CA PRO A 23 -20.83 -37.84 1.95
C PRO A 23 -22.26 -37.39 2.22
N LYS A 24 -22.55 -37.00 3.47
CA LYS A 24 -23.91 -36.65 3.92
C LYS A 24 -24.51 -35.45 3.19
N ILE A 25 -23.65 -34.58 2.68
CA ILE A 25 -24.00 -33.38 1.91
C ILE A 25 -23.16 -33.34 0.64
N LYS A 26 -23.62 -32.57 -0.36
CA LYS A 26 -22.90 -32.38 -1.62
C LYS A 26 -21.66 -31.48 -1.46
N ALA A 27 -20.76 -31.51 -2.44
CA ALA A 27 -19.54 -30.70 -2.40
C ALA A 27 -19.83 -29.19 -2.41
N ASP A 28 -20.84 -28.75 -3.17
CA ASP A 28 -21.27 -27.35 -3.22
C ASP A 28 -21.92 -26.86 -1.91
N GLU A 29 -22.71 -27.70 -1.24
CA GLU A 29 -23.24 -27.42 0.09
C GLU A 29 -22.09 -27.30 1.11
N SER A 30 -21.10 -28.19 1.05
CA SER A 30 -19.92 -28.13 1.93
C SER A 30 -19.12 -26.84 1.73
N ALA A 31 -18.87 -26.47 0.47
CA ALA A 31 -18.21 -25.21 0.12
C ALA A 31 -19.01 -23.99 0.60
N LYS A 32 -20.35 -24.04 0.51
CA LYS A 32 -21.23 -22.95 0.96
C LYS A 32 -21.12 -22.74 2.47
N ILE A 33 -21.17 -23.83 3.25
CA ILE A 33 -21.04 -23.80 4.71
C ILE A 33 -19.68 -23.24 5.10
N LEU A 34 -18.59 -23.78 4.52
CA LEU A 34 -17.23 -23.31 4.79
C LEU A 34 -17.05 -21.83 4.42
N SER A 35 -17.55 -21.39 3.27
CA SER A 35 -17.43 -20.00 2.84
C SER A 35 -18.21 -19.04 3.74
N ASN A 36 -19.43 -19.43 4.14
CA ASN A 36 -20.21 -18.66 5.10
C ASN A 36 -19.51 -18.58 6.47
N PHE A 37 -18.89 -19.67 6.93
CA PHE A 37 -18.10 -19.65 8.16
C PHE A 37 -16.89 -18.71 8.04
N ILE A 38 -16.06 -18.84 7.00
CA ILE A 38 -14.85 -18.04 6.80
C ILE A 38 -15.18 -16.54 6.70
N VAL A 39 -16.14 -16.16 5.87
CA VAL A 39 -16.42 -14.75 5.55
C VAL A 39 -17.36 -14.10 6.57
N LYS A 40 -18.30 -14.88 7.11
CA LYS A 40 -19.39 -14.35 7.93
C LYS A 40 -19.35 -14.81 9.38
N ASN A 41 -18.42 -15.68 9.75
CA ASN A 41 -18.42 -16.38 11.03
C ASN A 41 -19.78 -17.06 11.32
N ASP A 42 -20.44 -17.58 10.27
CA ASP A 42 -21.72 -18.27 10.40
C ASP A 42 -21.48 -19.74 10.77
N THR A 43 -21.86 -20.09 11.99
CA THR A 43 -21.68 -21.43 12.56
C THR A 43 -22.94 -22.28 12.52
N SER A 44 -24.05 -21.79 11.95
CA SER A 44 -25.36 -22.45 12.03
C SER A 44 -25.38 -23.85 11.40
N GLU A 45 -24.63 -24.03 10.31
CA GLU A 45 -24.63 -25.28 9.52
C GLU A 45 -23.32 -26.06 9.61
N ILE A 46 -22.31 -25.57 10.34
CA ILE A 46 -20.99 -26.21 10.43
C ILE A 46 -21.05 -27.61 11.06
N SER A 47 -22.14 -27.93 11.76
CA SER A 47 -22.43 -29.26 12.27
C SER A 47 -22.55 -30.34 11.20
N LYS A 48 -22.93 -29.96 9.98
CA LYS A 48 -23.02 -30.86 8.82
C LYS A 48 -21.65 -31.32 8.30
N LEU A 49 -20.57 -30.62 8.66
CA LEU A 49 -19.19 -30.92 8.25
C LEU A 49 -18.49 -31.96 9.16
N GLY A 50 -19.20 -32.64 10.06
CA GLY A 50 -18.61 -33.69 10.91
C GLY A 50 -17.64 -33.15 11.98
N ASP A 51 -16.61 -33.93 12.31
CA ASP A 51 -15.59 -33.60 13.34
C ASP A 51 -14.48 -32.66 12.86
N THR A 52 -14.52 -32.27 11.57
CA THR A 52 -13.70 -31.19 10.97
C THR A 52 -13.87 -29.83 11.64
N LYS A 53 -14.82 -29.72 12.59
CA LYS A 53 -15.04 -28.55 13.47
C LYS A 53 -13.78 -28.15 14.23
N SER A 54 -13.00 -29.09 14.75
CA SER A 54 -11.97 -28.78 15.76
C SER A 54 -10.79 -27.95 15.20
N SER A 55 -10.42 -28.14 13.93
CA SER A 55 -9.40 -27.34 13.23
C SER A 55 -9.92 -25.99 12.75
N LEU A 56 -11.21 -25.88 12.41
CA LEU A 56 -11.84 -24.64 11.96
C LEU A 56 -12.17 -23.68 13.11
N TYR A 57 -12.50 -24.18 14.32
CA TYR A 57 -12.90 -23.33 15.46
C TYR A 57 -11.76 -22.74 16.27
N THR A 58 -10.58 -23.38 16.30
CA THR A 58 -9.36 -22.77 16.89
C THR A 58 -8.91 -21.52 16.13
N SER A 59 -9.54 -21.23 14.98
CA SER A 59 -9.13 -20.20 14.04
C SER A 59 -9.74 -18.82 14.28
N THR A 60 -10.89 -18.62 14.94
CA THR A 60 -11.54 -17.28 14.96
C THR A 60 -10.83 -16.26 15.86
N ASN A 61 -10.48 -16.64 17.10
CA ASN A 61 -9.65 -15.80 17.96
C ASN A 61 -8.21 -15.69 17.43
N THR A 62 -7.69 -16.78 16.84
CA THR A 62 -6.36 -16.81 16.22
C THR A 62 -6.29 -15.88 15.00
N GLN A 63 -7.33 -15.85 14.16
CA GLN A 63 -7.45 -14.97 12.99
C GLN A 63 -7.59 -13.51 13.42
N LYS A 64 -8.41 -13.22 14.43
CA LYS A 64 -8.52 -11.88 15.00
C LYS A 64 -7.16 -11.38 15.53
N ASN A 65 -6.49 -12.20 16.34
CA ASN A 65 -5.20 -11.83 16.90
C ASN A 65 -4.13 -11.70 15.81
N LYS A 66 -4.13 -12.58 14.80
CA LYS A 66 -3.24 -12.52 13.64
C LYS A 66 -3.47 -11.22 12.85
N PHE A 67 -4.71 -10.91 12.48
CA PHE A 67 -5.07 -9.66 11.79
C PHE A 67 -4.60 -8.44 12.57
N LYS A 68 -4.93 -8.36 13.87
CA LYS A 68 -4.53 -7.23 14.72
C LYS A 68 -3.02 -7.08 14.76
N LYS A 69 -2.30 -8.19 14.95
CA LYS A 69 -0.85 -8.19 15.00
C LYS A 69 -0.26 -7.73 13.67
N GLU A 70 -0.66 -8.34 12.56
CA GLU A 70 -0.17 -7.98 11.21
C GLU A 70 -0.44 -6.51 10.89
N PHE A 71 -1.65 -6.03 11.18
CA PHE A 71 -1.99 -4.62 10.98
C PHE A 71 -1.12 -3.68 11.83
N LYS A 72 -0.95 -3.99 13.12
CA LYS A 72 -0.11 -3.19 14.04
C LYS A 72 1.35 -3.20 13.61
N ASP A 73 1.88 -4.36 13.27
CA ASP A 73 3.26 -4.55 12.82
C ASP A 73 3.49 -3.77 11.52
N GLU A 74 2.55 -3.83 10.57
CA GLU A 74 2.63 -3.09 9.30
C GLU A 74 2.65 -1.58 9.49
N ILE A 75 1.76 -1.02 10.33
CA ILE A 75 1.77 0.43 10.62
C ILE A 75 3.07 0.83 11.34
N LYS A 76 3.52 0.01 12.29
CA LYS A 76 4.77 0.27 13.01
C LYS A 76 5.98 0.28 12.08
N LYS A 77 6.00 -0.63 11.11
CA LYS A 77 7.04 -0.77 10.11
C LYS A 77 7.01 0.38 9.10
N SER A 78 5.85 0.64 8.51
CA SER A 78 5.64 1.62 7.44
C SER A 78 5.89 3.08 7.85
N ILE A 79 5.48 3.48 9.07
CA ILE A 79 5.55 4.89 9.52
C ILE A 79 6.10 5.09 10.94
N GLY A 80 6.54 4.02 11.61
CA GLY A 80 7.15 4.10 12.94
C GLY A 80 6.18 4.20 14.11
N ILE A 81 4.86 4.12 13.88
CA ILE A 81 3.83 4.38 14.90
C ILE A 81 3.22 3.09 15.45
N GLY A 82 3.05 3.02 16.77
CA GLY A 82 2.31 1.92 17.38
C GLY A 82 0.81 2.19 17.35
N VAL A 83 0.02 1.19 16.95
CA VAL A 83 -1.45 1.25 17.07
C VAL A 83 -1.90 0.47 18.30
N ASP A 84 -2.80 1.07 19.09
CA ASP A 84 -3.34 0.43 20.28
C ASP A 84 -4.33 -0.70 19.93
N ASP A 85 -4.60 -1.57 20.91
CA ASP A 85 -5.45 -2.73 20.70
C ASP A 85 -6.92 -2.38 20.47
N THR A 86 -7.39 -1.25 21.00
CA THR A 86 -8.78 -0.78 20.84
C THR A 86 -9.02 -0.39 19.40
N THR A 87 -8.15 0.44 18.82
CA THR A 87 -8.23 0.83 17.41
C THR A 87 -8.10 -0.39 16.49
N ALA A 88 -7.18 -1.31 16.78
CA ALA A 88 -7.05 -2.55 16.00
C ALA A 88 -8.29 -3.45 16.10
N ASP A 89 -8.93 -3.52 17.28
CA ASP A 89 -10.18 -4.24 17.49
C ASP A 89 -11.35 -3.62 16.70
N GLU A 90 -11.47 -2.30 16.72
CA GLU A 90 -12.50 -1.56 15.99
C GLU A 90 -12.38 -1.78 14.48
N LEU A 91 -11.16 -1.66 13.93
CA LEU A 91 -10.89 -1.93 12.52
C LEU A 91 -11.28 -3.37 12.14
N TYR A 92 -10.83 -4.36 12.91
CA TYR A 92 -11.17 -5.76 12.67
C TYR A 92 -12.69 -5.98 12.68
N ASN A 93 -13.38 -5.45 13.69
CA ASN A 93 -14.81 -5.61 13.85
C ASN A 93 -15.58 -4.96 12.69
N SER A 94 -15.17 -3.77 12.25
CA SER A 94 -15.76 -3.09 11.10
C SER A 94 -15.51 -3.83 9.78
N TYR A 95 -14.30 -4.37 9.59
CA TYR A 95 -13.95 -5.19 8.43
C TYR A 95 -14.85 -6.42 8.32
N TYR A 96 -14.95 -7.23 9.37
CA TYR A 96 -15.80 -8.43 9.36
C TYR A 96 -17.29 -8.09 9.31
N LYS A 97 -17.73 -6.98 9.92
CA LYS A 97 -19.12 -6.50 9.81
C LYS A 97 -19.46 -6.12 8.37
N ALA A 98 -18.53 -5.56 7.61
CA ALA A 98 -18.72 -5.30 6.18
C ALA A 98 -18.79 -6.60 5.38
N LEU A 99 -17.83 -7.52 5.58
CA LEU A 99 -17.80 -8.81 4.88
C LEU A 99 -19.06 -9.65 5.10
N LYS A 100 -19.66 -9.64 6.29
CA LYS A 100 -20.93 -10.34 6.57
C LYS A 100 -22.08 -9.98 5.61
N ARG A 101 -22.02 -8.81 4.96
CA ARG A 101 -23.05 -8.30 4.03
C ARG A 101 -22.98 -8.96 2.65
N VAL A 102 -21.88 -9.62 2.29
CA VAL A 102 -21.75 -10.25 0.97
C VAL A 102 -22.69 -11.45 0.83
N ASN A 103 -23.08 -11.78 -0.38
CA ASN A 103 -23.84 -12.94 -0.74
C ASN A 103 -22.94 -13.93 -1.48
N ILE A 104 -22.91 -15.16 -0.97
CA ILE A 104 -22.08 -16.25 -1.51
C ILE A 104 -23.01 -17.27 -2.14
N THR A 105 -22.72 -17.76 -3.34
CA THR A 105 -23.39 -18.90 -3.95
C THR A 105 -22.35 -19.91 -4.41
N THR A 106 -22.71 -21.18 -4.41
CA THR A 106 -21.84 -22.27 -4.84
C THR A 106 -22.55 -23.13 -5.87
N SER A 107 -21.78 -23.76 -6.74
CA SER A 107 -22.29 -24.69 -7.75
C SER A 107 -21.24 -25.71 -8.13
N ILE A 108 -21.64 -26.97 -8.29
CA ILE A 108 -20.79 -28.03 -8.82
C ILE A 108 -20.44 -27.73 -10.29
N VAL A 109 -19.15 -27.75 -10.61
CA VAL A 109 -18.61 -27.70 -11.98
C VAL A 109 -18.41 -29.12 -12.51
N SER A 110 -17.83 -30.00 -11.69
CA SER A 110 -17.69 -31.43 -11.95
C SER A 110 -17.64 -32.19 -10.63
N GLU A 111 -18.17 -33.41 -10.58
CA GLU A 111 -18.14 -34.26 -9.39
C GLU A 111 -18.02 -35.73 -9.79
N ASN A 112 -17.22 -36.49 -9.05
CA ASN A 112 -17.22 -37.94 -9.00
C ASN A 112 -17.22 -38.41 -7.54
N ASP A 113 -17.07 -39.71 -7.30
CA ASP A 113 -17.20 -40.28 -5.94
C ASP A 113 -16.08 -39.84 -4.96
N GLU A 114 -14.95 -39.32 -5.46
CA GLU A 114 -13.78 -38.96 -4.63
C GLU A 114 -13.41 -37.47 -4.68
N THR A 115 -13.76 -36.79 -5.77
CA THR A 115 -13.32 -35.43 -6.09
C THR A 115 -14.45 -34.59 -6.66
N ALA A 116 -14.43 -33.29 -6.36
CA ALA A 116 -15.34 -32.32 -6.94
C ALA A 116 -14.62 -31.01 -7.26
N GLU A 117 -15.05 -30.34 -8.32
CA GLU A 117 -14.72 -28.95 -8.61
C GLU A 117 -15.95 -28.11 -8.29
N VAL A 118 -15.81 -27.20 -7.33
CA VAL A 118 -16.90 -26.35 -6.85
C VAL A 118 -16.56 -24.90 -7.16
N LYS A 119 -17.45 -24.25 -7.91
CA LYS A 119 -17.39 -22.81 -8.15
C LYS A 119 -17.99 -22.09 -6.96
N VAL A 120 -17.25 -21.14 -6.39
CA VAL A 120 -17.71 -20.20 -5.39
C VAL A 120 -17.83 -18.84 -6.06
N LYS A 121 -19.01 -18.21 -5.95
CA LYS A 121 -19.33 -16.90 -6.50
C LYS A 121 -19.80 -15.98 -5.39
N THR A 122 -19.33 -14.75 -5.37
CA THR A 122 -19.73 -13.77 -4.36
C THR A 122 -19.82 -12.37 -4.96
N ASN A 123 -20.76 -11.56 -4.50
CA ASN A 123 -20.53 -10.12 -4.55
C ASN A 123 -19.52 -9.74 -3.45
N TYR A 124 -19.00 -8.51 -3.45
CA TYR A 124 -17.82 -8.20 -2.64
C TYR A 124 -17.86 -6.81 -2.03
N ILE A 125 -17.14 -6.63 -0.93
CA ILE A 125 -16.80 -5.30 -0.40
C ILE A 125 -15.56 -4.83 -1.15
N ASP A 126 -15.61 -3.64 -1.75
CA ASP A 126 -14.47 -3.09 -2.49
C ASP A 126 -13.45 -2.48 -1.52
N VAL A 127 -12.71 -3.35 -0.83
CA VAL A 127 -11.73 -2.95 0.19
C VAL A 127 -10.62 -2.10 -0.42
N LYS A 128 -10.26 -2.39 -1.67
CA LYS A 128 -9.34 -1.58 -2.46
C LYS A 128 -9.82 -0.12 -2.52
N GLN A 129 -11.06 0.11 -2.97
CA GLN A 129 -11.62 1.46 -3.07
C GLN A 129 -11.81 2.14 -1.71
N ILE A 130 -12.09 1.37 -0.65
CA ILE A 130 -12.20 1.93 0.71
C ILE A 130 -10.87 2.50 1.17
N ILE A 131 -9.78 1.72 1.09
CA ILE A 131 -8.43 2.18 1.43
C ILE A 131 -8.10 3.46 0.67
N LEU A 132 -8.47 3.51 -0.61
CA LEU A 132 -8.23 4.67 -1.47
C LEU A 132 -8.92 5.94 -1.04
N ASN A 133 -10.22 5.83 -0.86
CA ASN A 133 -11.01 6.94 -0.42
C ASN A 133 -10.49 7.40 0.95
N SER A 134 -10.08 6.49 1.84
CA SER A 134 -9.56 6.87 3.15
C SER A 134 -8.25 7.63 3.08
N ILE A 135 -7.36 7.30 2.14
CA ILE A 135 -6.17 8.10 1.85
C ILE A 135 -6.59 9.49 1.36
N SER A 136 -7.50 9.58 0.39
CA SER A 136 -7.97 10.87 -0.16
C SER A 136 -8.66 11.74 0.89
N ASP A 137 -9.56 11.17 1.70
CA ASP A 137 -10.25 11.90 2.78
C ASP A 137 -9.25 12.46 3.79
N THR A 138 -8.26 11.64 4.18
CA THR A 138 -7.20 12.07 5.10
C THR A 138 -6.38 13.20 4.49
N MET A 139 -6.10 13.14 3.20
CA MET A 139 -5.40 14.19 2.46
C MET A 139 -6.20 15.50 2.42
N ASP A 140 -7.47 15.43 2.07
CA ASP A 140 -8.36 16.60 1.99
C ASP A 140 -8.49 17.30 3.35
N GLU A 141 -8.71 16.54 4.43
CA GLU A 141 -8.80 17.10 5.77
C GLU A 141 -7.50 17.77 6.26
N ASN A 142 -6.33 17.28 5.84
CA ASN A 142 -5.06 17.90 6.25
C ASN A 142 -4.68 19.09 5.37
N LEU A 143 -5.13 19.12 4.10
CA LEU A 143 -5.04 20.32 3.28
C LEU A 143 -5.84 21.49 3.87
N ASP A 144 -7.01 21.23 4.45
CA ASP A 144 -7.90 22.28 4.95
C ASP A 144 -7.53 22.83 6.34
N ASN A 145 -6.81 22.07 7.16
CA ASN A 145 -6.60 22.40 8.58
C ASN A 145 -5.22 23.00 8.93
N GLU A 146 -4.39 23.38 7.95
CA GLU A 146 -2.99 23.85 8.13
C GLU A 146 -2.08 22.91 8.96
N ASN A 147 -2.54 21.69 9.24
CA ASN A 147 -1.77 20.71 9.99
C ASN A 147 -0.60 20.27 9.14
N ASP A 148 0.59 20.42 9.72
CA ASP A 148 1.82 19.89 9.15
C ASP A 148 1.85 18.37 9.35
N PHE A 149 2.44 17.65 8.38
CA PHE A 149 2.62 16.19 8.41
C PHE A 149 3.59 15.71 9.50
N SER A 150 4.02 16.62 10.38
CA SER A 150 4.83 16.33 11.55
C SER A 150 4.08 15.51 12.61
N ASP A 151 2.75 15.69 12.75
CA ASP A 151 1.96 14.85 13.67
C ASP A 151 1.51 13.55 13.00
N LYS A 152 2.45 12.64 12.87
CA LYS A 152 2.24 11.32 12.26
C LYS A 152 1.12 10.54 12.98
N ASP A 153 0.99 10.67 14.30
CA ASP A 153 0.01 9.91 15.10
C ASP A 153 -1.41 10.37 14.80
N ALA A 154 -1.63 11.69 14.75
CA ALA A 154 -2.91 12.26 14.36
C ALA A 154 -3.32 11.84 12.94
N ILE A 155 -2.39 11.87 11.98
CA ILE A 155 -2.65 11.47 10.59
C ILE A 155 -2.99 9.98 10.51
N CYS A 156 -2.22 9.13 11.20
CA CYS A 156 -2.48 7.70 11.25
C CYS A 156 -3.88 7.40 11.84
N LYS A 157 -4.25 8.08 12.93
CA LYS A 157 -5.58 7.93 13.54
C LYS A 157 -6.70 8.35 12.58
N LYS A 158 -6.56 9.49 11.90
CA LYS A 158 -7.54 9.94 10.89
C LYS A 158 -7.71 8.92 9.77
N TYR A 159 -6.60 8.42 9.23
CA TYR A 159 -6.61 7.41 8.18
C TYR A 159 -7.36 6.14 8.61
N ILE A 160 -7.02 5.59 9.78
CA ILE A 160 -7.67 4.38 10.30
C ILE A 160 -9.16 4.62 10.55
N ASN A 161 -9.52 5.77 11.14
CA ASN A 161 -10.90 6.13 11.38
C ASN A 161 -11.70 6.26 10.08
N SER A 162 -11.12 6.84 9.02
CA SER A 162 -11.76 6.90 7.71
C SER A 162 -12.03 5.48 7.15
N ILE A 163 -11.07 4.55 7.29
CA ILE A 163 -11.28 3.15 6.88
C ILE A 163 -12.46 2.53 7.64
N ILE A 164 -12.47 2.68 8.98
CA ILE A 164 -13.54 2.16 9.85
C ILE A 164 -14.90 2.71 9.41
N ASP A 165 -14.99 4.01 9.19
CA ASP A 165 -16.21 4.70 8.79
C ASP A 165 -16.73 4.20 7.44
N GLN A 166 -15.83 4.06 6.48
CA GLN A 166 -16.18 3.59 5.15
C GLN A 166 -16.57 2.12 5.12
N LEU A 167 -15.87 1.24 5.87
CA LEU A 167 -16.27 -0.15 6.06
C LEU A 167 -17.67 -0.25 6.69
N ASN A 168 -17.96 0.57 7.69
CA ASN A 168 -19.27 0.61 8.34
C ASN A 168 -20.39 1.01 7.36
N LYS A 169 -20.11 1.89 6.39
CA LYS A 169 -21.06 2.36 5.37
C LYS A 169 -21.08 1.48 4.10
N ALA A 170 -20.07 0.64 3.89
CA ALA A 170 -19.86 -0.12 2.66
C ALA A 170 -21.02 -1.07 2.31
N LYS A 171 -21.49 -1.00 1.07
CA LYS A 171 -22.46 -1.95 0.53
C LYS A 171 -21.74 -2.94 -0.39
N PRO A 172 -22.16 -4.20 -0.45
CA PRO A 172 -21.64 -5.13 -1.43
C PRO A 172 -21.80 -4.60 -2.85
N SER A 173 -20.80 -4.84 -3.68
CA SER A 173 -20.81 -4.53 -5.11
C SER A 173 -22.03 -5.15 -5.80
N ARG A 174 -22.49 -4.50 -6.87
CA ARG A 174 -23.47 -5.10 -7.79
C ARG A 174 -22.83 -6.17 -8.67
N LYS A 175 -21.51 -6.14 -8.81
CA LYS A 175 -20.73 -7.13 -9.56
C LYS A 175 -20.40 -8.32 -8.67
N SER A 176 -20.12 -9.44 -9.29
CA SER A 176 -19.67 -10.66 -8.62
C SER A 176 -18.28 -11.06 -9.10
N LYS A 177 -17.49 -11.67 -8.21
CA LYS A 177 -16.30 -12.44 -8.55
C LYS A 177 -16.56 -13.92 -8.30
N GLU A 178 -15.84 -14.77 -9.00
CA GLU A 178 -15.94 -16.23 -8.84
C GLU A 178 -14.58 -16.90 -8.97
N ASN A 179 -14.42 -18.03 -8.29
CA ASN A 179 -13.28 -18.92 -8.41
C ASN A 179 -13.73 -20.38 -8.26
N THR A 180 -12.98 -21.31 -8.82
CA THR A 180 -13.28 -22.76 -8.74
C THR A 180 -12.24 -23.45 -7.88
N PHE A 181 -12.70 -24.22 -6.90
CA PHE A 181 -11.87 -24.91 -5.93
C PHE A 181 -12.07 -26.42 -6.01
N LYS A 182 -11.00 -27.17 -5.77
CA LYS A 182 -11.04 -28.63 -5.73
C LYS A 182 -11.37 -29.10 -4.32
N PHE A 183 -12.28 -30.05 -4.25
CA PHE A 183 -12.70 -30.73 -3.03
C PHE A 183 -12.41 -32.22 -3.15
N VAL A 184 -12.10 -32.83 -2.01
CA VAL A 184 -11.87 -34.26 -1.87
C VAL A 184 -12.70 -34.80 -0.71
N VAL A 185 -13.05 -36.08 -0.77
CA VAL A 185 -13.72 -36.74 0.36
C VAL A 185 -12.67 -37.15 1.41
N LYS A 186 -12.80 -36.65 2.64
CA LYS A 186 -12.07 -37.14 3.83
C LYS A 186 -13.08 -37.41 4.93
N ASP A 187 -12.97 -38.54 5.63
CA ASP A 187 -13.87 -38.91 6.74
C ASP A 187 -15.37 -38.73 6.41
N HIS A 188 -15.76 -39.11 5.19
CA HIS A 188 -17.13 -39.00 4.67
C HIS A 188 -17.68 -37.56 4.57
N VAL A 189 -16.81 -36.56 4.46
CA VAL A 189 -17.17 -35.15 4.22
C VAL A 189 -16.34 -34.57 3.07
N TRP A 190 -16.93 -33.63 2.33
CA TRP A 190 -16.20 -32.88 1.31
C TRP A 190 -15.40 -31.76 1.97
N VAL A 191 -14.09 -31.79 1.79
CA VAL A 191 -13.17 -30.77 2.27
C VAL A 191 -12.35 -30.19 1.13
N PRO A 192 -11.91 -28.93 1.21
CA PRO A 192 -11.00 -28.38 0.21
C PRO A 192 -9.74 -29.24 0.10
N GLN A 193 -9.28 -29.51 -1.11
CA GLN A 193 -8.03 -30.23 -1.34
C GLN A 193 -6.83 -29.45 -0.75
N ASP A 194 -6.90 -28.12 -0.80
CA ASP A 194 -5.95 -27.17 -0.23
C ASP A 194 -6.71 -26.15 0.61
N GLU A 195 -6.71 -26.36 1.94
CA GLU A 195 -7.47 -25.53 2.88
C GLU A 195 -6.96 -24.09 2.93
N HIS A 196 -5.64 -23.89 2.88
CA HIS A 196 -5.05 -22.55 2.90
C HIS A 196 -5.44 -21.75 1.67
N LYS A 197 -5.25 -22.33 0.48
CA LYS A 197 -5.65 -21.70 -0.79
C LYS A 197 -7.16 -21.45 -0.87
N TYR A 198 -7.96 -22.32 -0.27
CA TYR A 198 -9.41 -22.13 -0.20
C TYR A 198 -9.78 -20.94 0.68
N VAL A 199 -9.23 -20.86 1.90
CA VAL A 199 -9.46 -19.74 2.83
C VAL A 199 -9.04 -18.42 2.20
N ASP A 200 -7.80 -18.33 1.70
CA ASP A 200 -7.27 -17.12 1.08
C ASP A 200 -8.10 -16.72 -0.16
N GLY A 201 -8.45 -17.69 -1.00
CA GLY A 201 -9.24 -17.45 -2.21
C GLY A 201 -10.66 -16.98 -1.90
N VAL A 202 -11.32 -17.51 -0.88
CA VAL A 202 -12.68 -17.09 -0.49
C VAL A 202 -12.67 -15.70 0.14
N ILE A 203 -11.69 -15.39 0.99
CA ILE A 203 -11.51 -14.03 1.55
C ILE A 203 -11.22 -13.05 0.41
N ASP A 204 -10.30 -13.40 -0.50
CA ASP A 204 -9.94 -12.55 -1.64
C ASP A 204 -11.15 -12.23 -2.52
N LEU A 205 -11.98 -13.23 -2.82
CA LEU A 205 -13.24 -13.03 -3.53
C LEU A 205 -14.17 -12.05 -2.79
N ALA A 206 -14.34 -12.20 -1.48
CA ALA A 206 -15.24 -11.39 -0.66
C ALA A 206 -14.79 -9.92 -0.51
N GLN A 207 -13.48 -9.66 -0.61
CA GLN A 207 -12.89 -8.31 -0.54
C GLN A 207 -12.58 -7.69 -1.92
N GLY A 208 -13.06 -8.31 -3.01
CA GLY A 208 -12.97 -7.74 -4.34
C GLY A 208 -11.71 -8.09 -5.12
N GLY A 209 -11.01 -9.17 -4.77
CA GLY A 209 -9.88 -9.72 -5.51
C GLY A 209 -8.58 -8.93 -5.35
N LEU A 210 -8.39 -8.30 -4.20
CA LEU A 210 -7.23 -7.44 -3.92
C LEU A 210 -5.90 -8.20 -4.06
N ALA A 211 -5.78 -9.40 -3.49
CA ALA A 211 -4.57 -10.20 -3.58
C ALA A 211 -4.29 -10.66 -5.02
N ALA A 212 -5.34 -11.07 -5.75
CA ALA A 212 -5.20 -11.41 -7.17
C ALA A 212 -4.74 -10.21 -8.01
N ASP A 213 -5.23 -9.00 -7.73
CA ASP A 213 -4.81 -7.79 -8.43
C ASP A 213 -3.37 -7.37 -8.05
N LEU A 214 -2.97 -7.52 -6.78
CA LEU A 214 -1.58 -7.33 -6.32
C LEU A 214 -0.61 -8.27 -7.04
N SER A 215 -0.97 -9.55 -7.18
CA SER A 215 -0.09 -10.57 -7.79
C SER A 215 0.27 -10.32 -9.26
N LYS A 216 -0.47 -9.45 -9.95
CA LYS A 216 -0.22 -9.06 -11.36
C LYS A 216 0.84 -7.97 -11.50
N LEU A 217 1.23 -7.32 -10.40
CA LEU A 217 2.11 -6.14 -10.40
C LEU A 217 3.57 -6.49 -10.09
N LYS A 218 3.98 -7.73 -10.35
CA LYS A 218 5.34 -8.22 -10.06
C LYS A 218 6.41 -7.34 -10.69
N MET A 219 7.37 -6.94 -9.88
CA MET A 219 8.48 -6.07 -10.27
C MET A 219 9.76 -6.48 -9.54
N ALA A 220 10.92 -6.08 -10.05
CA ALA A 220 12.20 -6.25 -9.35
C ALA A 220 12.40 -5.14 -8.30
N PRO A 221 13.11 -5.39 -7.18
CA PRO A 221 13.25 -4.42 -6.08
C PRO A 221 13.87 -3.09 -6.53
N ASP A 222 14.90 -3.14 -7.36
CA ASP A 222 15.59 -1.97 -7.96
C ASP A 222 14.62 -1.10 -8.77
N LYS A 223 13.79 -1.72 -9.61
CA LYS A 223 12.75 -1.00 -10.38
C LYS A 223 11.68 -0.41 -9.48
N SER A 224 11.37 -1.07 -8.37
CA SER A 224 10.44 -0.50 -7.40
C SER A 224 11.02 0.73 -6.72
N ALA A 225 12.28 0.66 -6.26
CA ALA A 225 12.96 1.78 -5.64
C ALA A 225 13.07 3.00 -6.58
N GLU A 226 13.38 2.78 -7.86
CA GLU A 226 13.45 3.83 -8.88
C GLU A 226 12.10 4.57 -9.00
N MET A 227 11.00 3.83 -9.06
CA MET A 227 9.66 4.41 -9.17
C MET A 227 9.21 5.09 -7.87
N TRP A 228 9.50 4.53 -6.69
CA TRP A 228 9.23 5.19 -5.41
C TRP A 228 10.03 6.49 -5.28
N PHE A 229 11.30 6.51 -5.72
CA PHE A 229 12.12 7.71 -5.73
C PHE A 229 11.53 8.76 -6.68
N ASN A 230 11.19 8.40 -7.91
CA ASN A 230 10.59 9.34 -8.87
C ASN A 230 9.25 9.90 -8.37
N PHE A 231 8.43 9.06 -7.74
CA PHE A 231 7.16 9.48 -7.15
C PHE A 231 7.35 10.45 -5.98
N PHE A 232 8.16 10.08 -4.98
CA PHE A 232 8.35 10.92 -3.80
C PHE A 232 9.18 12.16 -4.10
N VAL A 233 10.25 12.06 -4.89
CA VAL A 233 11.18 13.17 -5.09
C VAL A 233 10.77 14.08 -6.24
N LYS A 234 10.39 13.50 -7.39
CA LYS A 234 10.13 14.28 -8.62
C LYS A 234 8.66 14.60 -8.83
N SER A 235 7.78 14.08 -7.98
CA SER A 235 6.33 14.07 -8.19
C SER A 235 5.95 13.47 -9.56
N ASP A 236 6.74 12.52 -10.06
CA ASP A 236 6.51 11.84 -11.33
C ASP A 236 5.62 10.61 -11.11
N ASP A 237 4.40 10.67 -11.66
CA ASP A 237 3.38 9.63 -11.52
C ASP A 237 3.36 8.62 -12.67
N SER A 238 4.24 8.78 -13.67
CA SER A 238 4.26 7.91 -14.85
C SER A 238 4.50 6.43 -14.50
N GLY A 239 5.24 6.17 -13.42
CA GLY A 239 5.45 4.83 -12.83
C GLY A 239 4.59 4.51 -11.62
N SER A 240 3.98 5.51 -10.97
CA SER A 240 3.29 5.35 -9.68
C SER A 240 2.05 4.47 -9.80
N SER A 241 1.37 4.50 -10.95
CA SER A 241 0.26 3.61 -11.29
C SER A 241 0.57 2.11 -11.12
N LYS A 242 1.82 1.68 -11.27
CA LYS A 242 2.22 0.26 -11.08
C LYS A 242 2.48 -0.09 -9.63
N ILE A 243 3.20 0.77 -8.89
CA ILE A 243 3.53 0.53 -7.47
C ILE A 243 2.33 0.74 -6.58
N LEU A 244 1.66 1.85 -6.83
CA LEU A 244 0.47 2.22 -6.13
C LEU A 244 -0.73 1.55 -6.81
N MET A 245 -0.66 0.51 -7.64
CA MET A 245 -1.86 -0.20 -8.16
C MET A 245 -2.99 0.64 -8.81
N ASN A 246 -2.71 1.75 -9.50
CA ASN A 246 -3.69 2.79 -9.88
C ASN A 246 -4.44 3.40 -8.67
N PHE A 247 -3.84 3.32 -7.48
CA PHE A 247 -4.37 3.84 -6.23
C PHE A 247 -4.37 5.37 -6.26
N THR A 248 -3.40 5.94 -6.96
CA THR A 248 -3.19 7.37 -7.04
C THR A 248 -3.42 7.81 -8.48
N GLY A 249 -4.62 8.30 -8.75
CA GLY A 249 -4.87 9.06 -9.99
C GLY A 249 -4.21 10.43 -9.90
N LYS A 250 -4.24 11.20 -11.00
CA LYS A 250 -3.75 12.58 -11.06
C LYS A 250 -4.20 13.44 -9.85
N ASP A 251 -5.45 13.25 -9.40
CA ASP A 251 -6.01 13.95 -8.23
C ASP A 251 -5.18 13.71 -6.94
N PHE A 252 -4.72 12.48 -6.70
CA PHE A 252 -3.86 12.19 -5.56
C PHE A 252 -2.51 12.90 -5.68
N THR A 253 -1.87 12.83 -6.85
CA THR A 253 -0.54 13.45 -7.07
C THR A 253 -0.63 14.96 -6.91
N ASP A 254 -1.70 15.57 -7.43
CA ASP A 254 -1.98 17.00 -7.29
C ASP A 254 -2.21 17.39 -5.81
N LYS A 255 -2.90 16.54 -5.02
CA LYS A 255 -3.09 16.77 -3.57
C LYS A 255 -1.77 16.67 -2.80
N LEU A 256 -0.98 15.63 -3.06
CA LEU A 256 0.33 15.45 -2.44
C LEU A 256 1.26 16.62 -2.77
N ASP A 257 1.26 17.09 -4.02
CA ASP A 257 2.06 18.22 -4.45
C ASP A 257 1.66 19.53 -3.74
N LYS A 258 0.36 19.79 -3.60
CA LYS A 258 -0.14 20.94 -2.83
C LYS A 258 0.25 20.87 -1.36
N MET A 259 0.28 19.69 -0.76
CA MET A 259 0.74 19.53 0.63
C MET A 259 2.22 19.86 0.77
N LYS A 260 3.04 19.37 -0.16
CA LYS A 260 4.47 19.67 -0.21
C LYS A 260 4.73 21.15 -0.40
N GLU A 261 3.99 21.80 -1.30
CA GLU A 261 4.04 23.24 -1.51
C GLU A 261 3.70 24.00 -0.22
N LYS A 262 2.62 23.62 0.48
CA LYS A 262 2.27 24.26 1.77
C LYS A 262 3.37 24.09 2.83
N ALA A 263 3.92 22.89 2.96
CA ALA A 263 5.00 22.62 3.91
C ALA A 263 6.26 23.45 3.57
N PHE A 264 6.60 23.52 2.28
CA PHE A 264 7.69 24.34 1.76
C PHE A 264 7.48 25.83 2.05
N SER A 265 6.30 26.37 1.73
CA SER A 265 5.92 27.76 2.01
C SER A 265 5.98 28.09 3.51
N LYS A 266 5.53 27.18 4.37
CA LYS A 266 5.62 27.34 5.83
C LYS A 266 7.07 27.40 6.30
N GLY A 267 7.93 26.53 5.77
CA GLY A 267 9.36 26.53 6.07
C GLY A 267 10.04 27.86 5.73
N ILE A 268 9.81 28.37 4.51
CA ILE A 268 10.33 29.67 4.06
C ILE A 268 9.82 30.80 4.94
N LYS A 269 8.49 30.90 5.14
CA LYS A 269 7.88 31.98 5.93
C LYS A 269 8.35 31.97 7.39
N SER A 270 8.52 30.80 8.00
CA SER A 270 9.00 30.68 9.38
C SER A 270 10.46 31.13 9.56
N SER A 271 11.25 31.11 8.49
CA SER A 271 12.65 31.54 8.48
C SER A 271 12.82 33.05 8.29
N ALA A 272 11.76 33.76 7.87
CA ALA A 272 11.75 35.20 7.63
C ALA A 272 11.05 35.93 8.79
N SER A 273 11.77 36.23 9.88
CA SER A 273 11.17 36.79 11.10
C SER A 273 10.61 38.21 10.94
N ASP A 274 11.19 39.00 10.04
CA ASP A 274 10.95 40.45 9.96
C ASP A 274 10.38 40.90 8.60
N ILE A 275 10.11 39.96 7.68
CA ILE A 275 9.69 40.30 6.32
C ILE A 275 8.63 39.34 5.80
N THR A 276 7.58 39.92 5.20
CA THR A 276 6.46 39.18 4.64
C THR A 276 6.83 38.62 3.27
N ILE A 277 6.88 37.29 3.16
CA ILE A 277 6.94 36.58 1.88
C ILE A 277 5.51 36.15 1.52
N SER A 278 5.07 36.48 0.31
CA SER A 278 3.71 36.14 -0.15
C SER A 278 3.59 34.64 -0.47
N ASP A 279 2.35 34.12 -0.52
CA ASP A 279 2.11 32.76 -1.01
C ASP A 279 2.55 32.61 -2.48
N ASP A 280 2.26 33.61 -3.32
CA ASP A 280 2.66 33.62 -4.73
C ASP A 280 4.18 33.49 -4.88
N ASP A 281 4.96 34.16 -4.03
CA ASP A 281 6.42 34.07 -4.06
C ASP A 281 6.91 32.68 -3.62
N CYS A 282 6.29 32.10 -2.58
CA CYS A 282 6.63 30.74 -2.17
C CYS A 282 6.30 29.72 -3.29
N SER A 283 5.16 29.88 -3.95
CA SER A 283 4.74 29.04 -5.09
C SER A 283 5.70 29.12 -6.28
N LYS A 284 6.24 30.31 -6.58
CA LYS A 284 7.26 30.48 -7.62
C LYS A 284 8.54 29.72 -7.27
N ILE A 285 9.04 29.90 -6.05
CA ILE A 285 10.28 29.22 -5.59
C ILE A 285 10.07 27.71 -5.57
N TYR A 286 8.92 27.22 -5.08
CA TYR A 286 8.58 25.80 -5.07
C TYR A 286 8.53 25.21 -6.50
N SER A 287 7.90 25.93 -7.43
CA SER A 287 7.83 25.53 -8.83
C SER A 287 9.21 25.47 -9.48
N ALA A 288 10.07 26.46 -9.23
CA ALA A 288 11.44 26.48 -9.73
C ALA A 288 12.29 25.34 -9.14
N TYR A 289 12.17 25.10 -7.83
CA TYR A 289 12.80 23.96 -7.17
C TYR A 289 12.35 22.62 -7.79
N LYS A 290 11.05 22.42 -8.01
CA LYS A 290 10.52 21.24 -8.69
C LYS A 290 11.08 21.06 -10.10
N ASN A 291 11.24 22.15 -10.85
CA ASN A 291 11.83 22.10 -12.18
C ASN A 291 13.31 21.68 -12.12
N ALA A 292 14.06 22.18 -11.14
CA ALA A 292 15.45 21.78 -10.92
C ALA A 292 15.57 20.27 -10.63
N ILE A 293 14.80 19.77 -9.66
CA ILE A 293 14.92 18.38 -9.20
C ILE A 293 14.40 17.36 -10.22
N LYS A 294 13.57 17.74 -11.19
CA LYS A 294 13.19 16.84 -12.30
C LYS A 294 14.40 16.38 -13.14
N ASN A 295 15.46 17.19 -13.18
CA ASN A 295 16.64 16.91 -13.98
C ASN A 295 17.64 15.96 -13.30
N ILE A 296 17.45 15.62 -12.02
CA ILE A 296 18.34 14.68 -11.32
C ILE A 296 18.21 13.27 -11.90
N ASN A 297 19.32 12.55 -11.91
CA ASN A 297 19.40 11.17 -12.33
C ASN A 297 19.41 10.28 -11.10
N VAL A 298 18.57 9.25 -11.11
CA VAL A 298 18.57 8.19 -10.10
C VAL A 298 18.99 6.88 -10.76
N THR A 299 19.83 6.14 -10.06
CA THR A 299 20.23 4.77 -10.38
C THR A 299 19.96 3.90 -9.18
N THR A 300 19.41 2.72 -9.40
CA THR A 300 19.07 1.79 -8.32
C THR A 300 19.67 0.41 -8.60
N GLU A 301 20.13 -0.24 -7.55
CA GLU A 301 20.77 -1.55 -7.63
C GLU A 301 20.34 -2.43 -6.46
N THR A 302 19.84 -3.63 -6.74
CA THR A 302 19.57 -4.62 -5.69
C THR A 302 20.88 -5.24 -5.22
N THR A 303 21.30 -4.96 -3.99
CA THR A 303 22.56 -5.43 -3.41
C THR A 303 22.42 -6.75 -2.66
N SER A 304 21.22 -7.04 -2.14
CA SER A 304 20.87 -8.35 -1.60
C SER A 304 19.36 -8.63 -1.75
N LYS A 305 18.98 -9.91 -1.79
CA LYS A 305 17.59 -10.32 -1.98
C LYS A 305 17.31 -11.72 -1.42
N THR A 306 16.20 -11.84 -0.69
CA THR A 306 15.50 -13.09 -0.36
C THR A 306 14.15 -13.14 -1.11
N ASP A 307 13.30 -14.12 -0.80
CA ASP A 307 11.96 -14.22 -1.39
C ASP A 307 11.03 -13.06 -0.96
N ASP A 308 11.26 -12.54 0.23
CA ASP A 308 10.40 -11.60 0.94
C ASP A 308 11.09 -10.26 1.29
N THR A 309 12.41 -10.16 1.21
CA THR A 309 13.17 -8.95 1.55
C THR A 309 14.25 -8.64 0.51
N ALA A 310 14.62 -7.37 0.38
CA ALA A 310 15.71 -6.93 -0.47
C ALA A 310 16.39 -5.69 0.11
N LEU A 311 17.69 -5.57 -0.11
CA LEU A 311 18.44 -4.33 0.10
C LEU A 311 18.68 -3.68 -1.26
N VAL A 312 18.27 -2.43 -1.40
CA VAL A 312 18.41 -1.68 -2.65
C VAL A 312 19.23 -0.44 -2.40
N ASN A 313 20.37 -0.32 -3.09
CA ASN A 313 21.15 0.92 -3.12
C ASN A 313 20.51 1.89 -4.11
N VAL A 314 20.21 3.10 -3.63
CA VAL A 314 19.71 4.22 -4.42
C VAL A 314 20.83 5.23 -4.52
N LYS A 315 21.20 5.62 -5.73
CA LYS A 315 22.26 6.59 -6.02
C LYS A 315 21.72 7.69 -6.91
N THR A 316 21.90 8.93 -6.50
CA THR A 316 21.41 10.12 -7.21
C THR A 316 22.45 11.22 -7.23
N ASN A 317 22.45 12.03 -8.28
CA ASN A 317 23.03 13.37 -8.19
C ASN A 317 22.04 14.34 -7.52
N TYR A 318 22.48 15.56 -7.23
CA TYR A 318 21.71 16.53 -6.45
C TYR A 318 21.79 17.95 -7.02
N ILE A 319 20.87 18.80 -6.58
CA ILE A 319 20.89 20.25 -6.84
C ILE A 319 21.50 20.91 -5.62
N ASP A 320 22.57 21.68 -5.80
CA ASP A 320 23.20 22.44 -4.70
C ASP A 320 22.38 23.72 -4.42
N VAL A 321 21.26 23.53 -3.72
CA VAL A 321 20.33 24.61 -3.38
C VAL A 321 20.99 25.63 -2.45
N GLU A 322 21.94 25.21 -1.61
CA GLU A 322 22.66 26.12 -0.72
C GLU A 322 23.52 27.10 -1.52
N SER A 323 24.36 26.61 -2.43
CA SER A 323 25.18 27.49 -3.29
C SER A 323 24.31 28.41 -4.15
N ILE A 324 23.20 27.90 -4.68
CA ILE A 324 22.24 28.71 -5.45
C ILE A 324 21.63 29.82 -4.59
N SER A 325 21.19 29.49 -3.37
CA SER A 325 20.62 30.45 -2.43
C SER A 325 21.63 31.52 -2.01
N GLN A 326 22.88 31.14 -1.72
CA GLN A 326 23.95 32.07 -1.37
C GLN A 326 24.30 33.02 -2.53
N LYS A 327 24.30 32.51 -3.77
CA LYS A 327 24.46 33.32 -4.98
C LYS A 327 23.33 34.34 -5.13
N ALA A 328 22.08 33.88 -5.07
CA ALA A 328 20.90 34.75 -5.15
C ALA A 328 20.91 35.84 -4.07
N ALA A 329 21.33 35.51 -2.84
CA ALA A 329 21.45 36.48 -1.75
C ALA A 329 22.53 37.54 -2.04
N SER A 330 23.68 37.12 -2.58
CA SER A 330 24.78 38.03 -2.92
C SER A 330 24.40 38.99 -4.07
N GLU A 331 23.71 38.47 -5.08
CA GLU A 331 23.19 39.25 -6.21
C GLU A 331 22.12 40.25 -5.74
N ALA A 332 21.21 39.82 -4.86
CA ALA A 332 20.18 40.69 -4.30
C ALA A 332 20.73 41.85 -3.46
N ILE A 333 21.75 41.60 -2.64
CA ILE A 333 22.45 42.65 -1.90
C ILE A 333 23.07 43.67 -2.86
N SER A 334 23.69 43.19 -3.95
CA SER A 334 24.32 44.05 -4.96
C SER A 334 23.30 44.95 -5.67
N ASP A 335 22.14 44.39 -6.02
CA ASP A 335 21.05 45.14 -6.65
C ASP A 335 20.54 46.27 -5.74
N VAL A 336 20.28 45.96 -4.46
CA VAL A 336 19.76 46.96 -3.51
C VAL A 336 20.79 48.05 -3.21
N GLN A 337 22.07 47.70 -3.11
CA GLN A 337 23.14 48.69 -2.96
C GLN A 337 23.18 49.66 -4.16
N ALA A 338 22.96 49.16 -5.38
CA ALA A 338 22.90 50.00 -6.58
C ALA A 338 21.68 50.95 -6.61
N MET A 339 20.61 50.65 -5.87
CA MET A 339 19.41 51.51 -5.78
C MET A 339 19.60 52.74 -4.87
N ASN A 340 20.67 52.79 -4.06
CA ASN A 340 20.95 53.91 -3.13
C ASN A 340 19.76 54.26 -2.21
N LEU A 341 19.06 53.25 -1.70
CA LEU A 341 17.91 53.43 -0.82
C LEU A 341 18.35 53.92 0.58
N THR A 342 17.65 54.91 1.11
CA THR A 342 17.92 55.46 2.46
C THR A 342 16.95 54.94 3.52
N ASP A 343 15.81 54.38 3.11
CA ASP A 343 14.84 53.76 4.01
C ASP A 343 15.13 52.26 4.16
N GLU A 344 15.35 51.82 5.40
CA GLU A 344 15.72 50.43 5.71
C GLU A 344 14.62 49.44 5.32
N ASN A 345 13.34 49.79 5.53
CA ASN A 345 12.23 48.90 5.21
C ASN A 345 12.06 48.75 3.70
N GLN A 346 12.22 49.85 2.94
CA GLN A 346 12.25 49.81 1.48
C GLN A 346 13.42 48.96 0.99
N ALA A 347 14.62 49.11 1.56
CA ALA A 347 15.78 48.30 1.21
C ALA A 347 15.57 46.81 1.48
N LYS A 348 15.01 46.44 2.64
CA LYS A 348 14.66 45.05 2.98
C LYS A 348 13.65 44.45 2.00
N ASN A 349 12.60 45.20 1.65
CA ASN A 349 11.56 44.74 0.72
C ASN A 349 12.12 44.52 -0.69
N GLU A 350 12.97 45.44 -1.19
CA GLU A 350 13.62 45.27 -2.50
C GLU A 350 14.66 44.13 -2.48
N ALA A 351 15.36 43.92 -1.36
CA ALA A 351 16.30 42.81 -1.21
C ALA A 351 15.60 41.46 -1.34
N ILE A 352 14.43 41.29 -0.71
CA ILE A 352 13.68 40.04 -0.82
C ILE A 352 13.10 39.82 -2.20
N LYS A 353 12.54 40.86 -2.84
CA LYS A 353 12.05 40.73 -4.22
C LYS A 353 13.18 40.32 -5.16
N SER A 354 14.33 40.98 -5.06
CA SER A 354 15.51 40.63 -5.87
C SER A 354 16.00 39.21 -5.56
N PHE A 355 16.10 38.83 -4.29
CA PHE A 355 16.48 37.47 -3.87
C PHE A 355 15.56 36.41 -4.46
N ILE A 356 14.23 36.58 -4.35
CA ILE A 356 13.24 35.64 -4.90
C ILE A 356 13.42 35.50 -6.42
N ASN A 357 13.59 36.62 -7.13
CA ASN A 357 13.77 36.60 -8.58
C ASN A 357 15.06 35.87 -9.00
N HIS A 358 16.19 36.14 -8.32
CA HIS A 358 17.46 35.46 -8.60
C HIS A 358 17.38 33.98 -8.26
N LEU A 359 16.80 33.63 -7.11
CA LEU A 359 16.61 32.25 -6.67
C LEU A 359 15.72 31.46 -7.65
N GLU A 360 14.61 32.04 -8.08
CA GLU A 360 13.71 31.44 -9.09
C GLU A 360 14.45 31.18 -10.41
N ASN A 361 15.19 32.17 -10.92
CA ASN A 361 15.93 32.06 -12.17
C ASN A 361 17.06 31.02 -12.10
N ASP A 362 17.85 31.06 -11.03
CA ASP A 362 18.96 30.13 -10.84
C ASP A 362 18.45 28.70 -10.66
N LEU A 363 17.37 28.46 -9.90
CA LEU A 363 16.76 27.13 -9.77
C LEU A 363 16.20 26.61 -11.11
N ASN A 364 15.50 27.45 -11.88
CA ASN A 364 14.94 27.03 -13.18
C ASN A 364 16.01 26.65 -14.21
N THR A 365 17.23 27.20 -14.09
CA THR A 365 18.36 26.91 -14.98
C THR A 365 19.38 25.94 -14.38
N ALA A 366 19.17 25.53 -13.13
CA ALA A 366 20.06 24.65 -12.40
C ALA A 366 20.21 23.30 -13.10
N LYS A 367 21.45 22.83 -13.13
CA LYS A 367 21.78 21.46 -13.54
C LYS A 367 22.26 20.69 -12.31
N PRO A 368 21.94 19.39 -12.20
CA PRO A 368 22.52 18.57 -11.15
C PRO A 368 24.04 18.59 -11.20
N GLY A 369 24.66 18.51 -10.02
CA GLY A 369 26.09 18.33 -9.88
C GLY A 369 26.58 17.00 -10.48
N ALA A 370 27.89 16.90 -10.69
CA ALA A 370 28.53 15.63 -11.08
C ALA A 370 28.69 14.67 -9.88
N GLU A 371 28.71 15.21 -8.67
CA GLU A 371 28.77 14.44 -7.43
C GLU A 371 27.46 13.68 -7.20
N THR A 372 27.58 12.54 -6.53
CA THR A 372 26.45 11.64 -6.26
C THR A 372 26.41 11.29 -4.79
N LYS A 373 25.20 11.21 -4.23
CA LYS A 373 24.92 10.60 -2.93
C LYS A 373 24.31 9.22 -3.14
N GLU A 374 24.59 8.30 -2.23
CA GLU A 374 24.06 6.95 -2.26
C GLU A 374 23.60 6.50 -0.87
N GLN A 375 22.53 5.72 -0.85
CA GLN A 375 21.95 5.19 0.37
C GLN A 375 21.24 3.88 0.09
N SER A 376 21.41 2.92 1.00
CA SER A 376 20.74 1.63 0.92
C SER A 376 19.46 1.61 1.74
N PHE A 377 18.41 1.04 1.16
CA PHE A 377 17.08 0.96 1.75
C PHE A 377 16.60 -0.49 1.75
N ASN A 378 15.95 -0.90 2.83
CA ASN A 378 15.28 -2.18 2.92
C ASN A 378 13.92 -2.12 2.21
N PHE A 379 13.62 -3.18 1.48
CA PHE A 379 12.35 -3.40 0.80
C PHE A 379 11.78 -4.75 1.21
N ASP A 380 10.46 -4.80 1.34
CA ASP A 380 9.73 -6.05 1.54
C ASP A 380 8.86 -6.36 0.32
N SER A 381 8.69 -7.65 0.07
CA SER A 381 7.81 -8.17 -0.96
C SER A 381 6.53 -8.71 -0.35
N SER A 382 5.41 -8.09 -0.72
CA SER A 382 4.08 -8.66 -0.51
C SER A 382 3.43 -8.89 -1.86
N ASN A 383 3.09 -10.16 -2.15
CA ASN A 383 2.51 -10.58 -3.43
C ASN A 383 3.36 -10.22 -4.66
N GLY A 384 4.69 -10.10 -4.50
CA GLY A 384 5.63 -9.77 -5.56
C GLY A 384 5.73 -8.28 -5.89
N ILE A 385 5.08 -7.42 -5.11
CA ILE A 385 5.31 -5.97 -5.11
C ILE A 385 6.32 -5.65 -4.03
N TRP A 386 7.39 -4.95 -4.41
CA TRP A 386 8.41 -4.48 -3.48
C TRP A 386 8.03 -3.09 -2.99
N VAL A 387 7.97 -2.89 -1.68
CA VAL A 387 7.74 -1.58 -1.06
C VAL A 387 8.87 -1.30 -0.07
N PRO A 388 9.30 -0.04 0.12
CA PRO A 388 10.23 0.28 1.17
C PRO A 388 9.66 -0.18 2.51
N GLU A 389 10.50 -0.81 3.34
CA GLU A 389 10.12 -1.25 4.69
C GLU A 389 9.52 -0.08 5.49
N ASN A 390 10.13 1.11 5.37
CA ASN A 390 9.59 2.35 5.90
C ASN A 390 9.48 3.38 4.78
N GLY A 391 8.28 3.56 4.24
CA GLY A 391 8.01 4.50 3.14
C GLY A 391 8.24 5.96 3.51
N TYR A 392 8.01 6.33 4.78
CA TYR A 392 8.26 7.68 5.28
C TYR A 392 9.76 8.02 5.29
N ASP A 393 10.57 7.13 5.87
CA ASP A 393 12.02 7.32 5.93
C ASP A 393 12.63 7.26 4.53
N PHE A 394 12.15 6.36 3.67
CA PHE A 394 12.56 6.30 2.27
C PHE A 394 12.33 7.64 1.57
N GLY A 395 11.13 8.22 1.68
CA GLY A 395 10.80 9.51 1.08
C GLY A 395 11.70 10.63 1.61
N ASN A 396 11.78 10.79 2.92
CA ASN A 396 12.57 11.85 3.56
C ASN A 396 14.07 11.75 3.25
N GLN A 397 14.66 10.56 3.36
CA GLN A 397 16.08 10.35 3.09
C GLN A 397 16.38 10.56 1.60
N SER A 398 15.49 10.13 0.70
CA SER A 398 15.61 10.41 -0.73
C SER A 398 15.57 11.91 -1.03
N GLU A 399 14.71 12.68 -0.34
CA GLU A 399 14.69 14.14 -0.45
C GLU A 399 15.97 14.79 0.12
N THR A 400 16.51 14.30 1.25
CA THR A 400 17.80 14.78 1.79
C THR A 400 18.96 14.51 0.83
N MET A 401 18.96 13.36 0.15
CA MET A 401 20.00 13.04 -0.83
C MET A 401 20.07 14.06 -1.98
N ILE A 402 18.96 14.72 -2.33
CA ILE A 402 18.88 15.61 -3.50
C ILE A 402 18.99 17.09 -3.16
N SER A 403 18.88 17.45 -1.87
CA SER A 403 19.01 18.83 -1.38
C SER A 403 20.45 19.23 -1.09
N GLY A 404 21.41 18.30 -1.20
CA GLY A 404 22.83 18.59 -0.94
C GLY A 404 23.21 18.58 0.55
N GLN A 405 22.25 18.45 1.47
CA GLN A 405 22.47 18.42 2.92
C GLN A 405 22.96 17.09 3.49
#